data_AF-A0AAE4B0I6-F1
#
_entry.id   AF-A0AAE4B0I6-F1
#
_cell.length_a   1.000
_cell.length_b   1.000
_cell.length_c   1.000
_cell.angle_alpha   90.00
_cell.angle_beta   90.00
_cell.angle_gamma   90.00
#
_symmetry.space_group_name_H-M   'P 1'
#
loop_
_entity.id
_entity.type
_entity.pdbx_description
1 polymer ?
#
loop_
_entity_poly.entity_id
_entity_poly.type
_entity_poly.pdbx_seq_one_letter_code
_entity_poly.pdbx_strand_id
1 'polypeptide(L)'
;MASDRAEVQVETPGEIARRRIREVRKARKLSPTAAAERYGDAAMTATVLMNIEAGRRQSVTVDELVRLAYVLDVPVEALLVGPGATVEVAPGVLVDSVRFLRWLRGQEALDGADADHYRAVAAEALGDAGRGVPQELRDEFLARAQAAFDGFFADSEEIHHKTRQQVRGVLSDVREAVSSGKTTDELLGIIDTYLNRLE
;
A
#
# COMPACT_ATOMS: atom_id res chain seq x y z
N MET A 1 -33.45 18.22 -6.76
CA MET A 1 -32.28 17.52 -6.21
C MET A 1 -31.10 17.81 -7.13
N ALA A 2 -30.43 18.94 -6.91
CA ALA A 2 -29.22 19.29 -7.64
C ALA A 2 -28.06 18.55 -6.95
N SER A 3 -27.49 17.57 -7.63
CA SER A 3 -26.23 16.96 -7.22
C SER A 3 -25.16 18.04 -7.38
N ASP A 4 -24.75 18.62 -6.26
CA ASP A 4 -23.59 19.47 -6.12
C ASP A 4 -22.37 18.60 -6.45
N ARG A 5 -22.01 18.54 -7.74
CA ARG A 5 -20.70 18.05 -8.15
C ARG A 5 -19.72 19.11 -7.65
N ALA A 6 -19.14 18.87 -6.47
CA ALA A 6 -17.97 19.60 -6.02
C ALA A 6 -17.00 19.64 -7.20
N GLU A 7 -16.79 20.83 -7.77
CA GLU A 7 -15.81 21.03 -8.83
C GLU A 7 -14.49 20.49 -8.31
N VAL A 8 -13.92 19.51 -9.03
CA VAL A 8 -12.62 18.95 -8.70
C VAL A 8 -11.63 20.09 -8.87
N GLN A 9 -11.25 20.71 -7.75
CA GLN A 9 -10.32 21.82 -7.76
C GLN A 9 -8.95 21.27 -8.13
N VAL A 10 -8.57 21.49 -9.40
CA VAL A 10 -7.24 21.20 -9.92
C VAL A 10 -6.33 22.31 -9.44
N GLU A 11 -5.31 21.94 -8.66
CA GLU A 11 -4.31 22.88 -8.14
C GLU A 11 -2.90 22.35 -8.46
N THR A 12 -2.01 23.26 -8.80
CA THR A 12 -0.58 22.98 -8.86
C THR A 12 -0.01 22.76 -7.45
N PRO A 13 1.11 22.03 -7.29
CA PRO A 13 1.76 21.87 -5.99
C PRO A 13 2.07 23.19 -5.28
N GLY A 14 2.38 24.27 -6.02
CA GLY A 14 2.65 25.59 -5.46
C GLY A 14 1.39 26.29 -4.92
N GLU A 15 0.24 26.11 -5.54
CA GLU A 15 -1.05 26.59 -5.03
C GLU A 15 -1.44 25.84 -3.75
N ILE A 16 -1.31 24.51 -3.79
CA ILE A 16 -1.56 23.64 -2.63
C ILE A 16 -0.65 24.04 -1.47
N ALA A 17 0.66 24.20 -1.70
CA ALA A 17 1.63 24.60 -0.69
C ALA A 17 1.22 25.86 0.05
N ARG A 18 0.90 26.92 -0.69
CA ARG A 18 0.50 28.22 -0.10
C ARG A 18 -0.75 28.10 0.77
N ARG A 19 -1.76 27.39 0.27
CA ARG A 19 -3.01 27.14 1.00
C ARG A 19 -2.76 26.30 2.25
N ARG A 20 -2.00 25.20 2.13
CA ARG A 20 -1.69 24.29 3.23
C ARG A 20 -0.83 24.92 4.31
N ILE A 21 0.15 25.76 3.96
CA ILE A 21 0.93 26.55 4.93
C ILE A 21 -0.02 27.34 5.84
N ARG A 22 -1.00 28.04 5.26
CA ARG A 22 -1.99 28.81 6.01
C ARG A 22 -2.87 27.93 6.88
N GLU A 23 -3.40 26.84 6.33
CA GLU A 23 -4.30 25.92 7.02
C GLU A 23 -3.61 25.26 8.22
N VAL A 24 -2.41 24.72 8.01
CA VAL A 24 -1.60 24.07 9.05
C VAL A 24 -1.20 25.07 10.13
N ARG A 25 -0.72 26.25 9.76
CA ARG A 25 -0.36 27.29 10.75
C ARG A 25 -1.55 27.67 11.63
N LYS A 26 -2.73 27.87 11.02
CA LYS A 26 -3.97 28.16 11.75
C LYS A 26 -4.40 27.00 12.66
N ALA A 27 -4.33 25.76 12.18
CA ALA A 27 -4.64 24.57 12.98
C ALA A 27 -3.74 24.46 14.22
N ARG A 28 -2.47 24.88 14.08
CA ARG A 28 -1.51 24.96 15.18
C ARG A 28 -1.64 26.21 16.06
N LYS A 29 -2.61 27.08 15.78
CA LYS A 29 -2.84 28.35 16.50
C LYS A 29 -1.58 29.24 16.56
N LEU A 30 -0.71 29.13 15.55
CA LEU A 30 0.52 29.90 15.48
C LEU A 30 0.25 31.22 14.76
N SER A 31 0.61 32.35 15.38
CA SER A 31 0.46 33.66 14.73
C SER A 31 1.47 33.80 13.57
N PRO A 32 1.19 34.61 12.53
CA PRO A 32 2.15 34.87 11.47
C PRO A 32 3.48 35.44 11.99
N THR A 33 3.42 36.30 13.01
CA THR A 33 4.60 36.86 13.68
C THR A 33 5.43 35.77 14.35
N ALA A 34 4.80 34.89 15.15
CA ALA A 34 5.51 33.81 15.81
C ALA A 34 6.08 32.79 14.82
N ALA A 35 5.38 32.53 13.70
CA ALA A 35 5.88 31.66 12.64
C ALA A 35 7.10 32.27 11.94
N ALA A 36 7.06 33.57 11.60
CA ALA A 36 8.18 34.29 11.02
C ALA A 36 9.40 34.35 11.97
N GLU A 37 9.18 34.58 13.27
CA GLU A 37 10.23 34.54 14.28
C GLU A 37 10.87 33.16 14.37
N ARG A 38 10.08 32.09 14.39
CA ARG A 38 10.58 30.70 14.37
C ARG A 38 11.31 30.33 13.08
N TYR A 39 10.95 30.96 11.96
CA TYR A 39 11.66 30.78 10.69
C TYR A 39 13.10 31.31 10.74
N GLY A 40 13.37 32.31 11.59
CA GLY A 40 14.73 32.74 11.93
C GLY A 40 15.49 33.44 10.80
N ASP A 41 14.80 33.98 9.80
CA ASP A 41 15.40 34.70 8.67
C ASP A 41 14.77 36.08 8.54
N ALA A 42 15.60 37.12 8.47
CA ALA A 42 15.16 38.50 8.32
C ALA A 42 14.36 38.75 7.02
N ALA A 43 14.59 37.94 5.98
CA ALA A 43 13.81 38.01 4.74
C ALA A 43 12.37 37.47 4.90
N MET A 44 12.13 36.58 5.86
CA MET A 44 10.82 35.97 6.09
C MET A 44 10.05 36.70 7.20
N THR A 45 9.56 37.90 6.88
CA THR A 45 8.71 38.65 7.82
C THR A 45 7.28 38.09 7.88
N ALA A 46 6.52 38.45 8.92
CA ALA A 46 5.10 38.10 9.04
C ALA A 46 4.29 38.53 7.80
N THR A 47 4.61 39.69 7.23
CA THR A 47 3.99 40.21 6.01
C THR A 47 4.32 39.36 4.79
N VAL A 48 5.57 38.92 4.66
CA VAL A 48 5.98 38.01 3.57
C VAL A 48 5.24 36.68 3.69
N LEU A 49 5.21 36.09 4.88
CA LEU A 49 4.44 34.87 5.13
C LEU A 49 2.95 35.04 4.80
N MET A 50 2.32 36.13 5.24
CA MET A 50 0.93 36.42 4.88
C MET A 50 0.72 36.59 3.36
N ASN A 51 1.70 37.15 2.65
CA ASN A 51 1.62 37.29 1.19
C ASN A 51 1.73 35.95 0.47
N ILE A 52 2.53 35.01 0.98
CA ILE A 52 2.57 33.62 0.52
C ILE A 52 1.19 32.98 0.72
N GLU A 53 0.67 33.02 1.95
CA GLU A 53 -0.58 32.37 2.34
C GLU A 53 -1.82 32.91 1.64
N ALA A 54 -1.80 34.19 1.27
CA ALA A 54 -2.87 34.84 0.51
C ALA A 54 -2.71 34.63 -1.00
N GLY A 55 -1.65 33.96 -1.45
CA GLY A 55 -1.35 33.77 -2.87
C GLY A 55 -0.85 35.03 -3.59
N ARG A 56 -0.67 36.16 -2.88
CA ARG A 56 -0.12 37.40 -3.46
C ARG A 56 1.33 37.22 -3.91
N ARG A 57 2.09 36.38 -3.21
CA ARG A 57 3.37 35.86 -3.70
C ARG A 57 3.11 34.48 -4.32
N GLN A 58 3.39 34.35 -5.61
CA GLN A 58 3.07 33.13 -6.36
C GLN A 58 4.03 31.99 -6.05
N SER A 59 5.29 32.30 -5.75
CA SER A 59 6.33 31.32 -5.50
C SER A 59 6.51 31.01 -4.01
N VAL A 60 6.76 29.73 -3.76
CA VAL A 60 7.36 29.19 -2.54
C VAL A 60 8.57 28.40 -3.00
N THR A 61 9.76 28.77 -2.54
CA THR A 61 10.98 28.02 -2.87
C THR A 61 11.00 26.69 -2.11
N VAL A 62 11.83 25.74 -2.57
CA VAL A 62 12.02 24.46 -1.85
C VAL A 62 12.54 24.72 -0.43
N ASP A 63 13.47 25.65 -0.26
CA ASP A 63 14.02 26.03 1.05
C ASP A 63 12.93 26.57 1.98
N GLU A 64 12.06 27.44 1.47
CA GLU A 64 10.93 27.97 2.23
C GLU A 64 9.92 26.88 2.59
N LEU A 65 9.62 25.97 1.65
CA LEU A 65 8.71 24.85 1.88
C LEU A 65 9.21 23.94 3.00
N VAL A 66 10.48 23.52 2.92
CA VAL A 66 11.11 22.63 3.92
C VAL A 66 11.22 23.33 5.28
N ARG A 67 11.67 24.59 5.30
CA ARG A 67 11.80 25.33 6.56
C ARG A 67 10.44 25.66 7.19
N LEU A 68 9.42 25.96 6.39
CA LEU A 68 8.06 26.13 6.92
C LEU A 68 7.49 24.82 7.45
N ALA A 69 7.73 23.69 6.79
CA ALA A 69 7.33 22.38 7.34
C ALA A 69 7.95 22.13 8.72
N TYR A 70 9.25 22.45 8.87
CA TYR A 70 9.95 22.41 10.16
C TYR A 70 9.33 23.36 11.20
N VAL A 71 9.15 24.64 10.89
CA VAL A 71 8.53 25.63 11.78
C VAL A 71 7.11 25.23 12.21
N LEU A 72 6.39 24.61 11.29
CA LEU A 72 5.02 24.14 11.49
C LEU A 72 4.97 22.75 12.10
N ASP A 73 6.08 22.09 12.42
CA ASP A 73 6.14 20.74 13.00
C ASP A 73 5.28 19.72 12.22
N VAL A 74 5.40 19.73 10.89
CA VAL A 74 4.72 18.78 9.98
C VAL A 74 5.69 18.21 8.95
N PRO A 75 5.43 17.00 8.41
CA PRO A 75 6.22 16.51 7.28
C PRO A 75 5.96 17.38 6.04
N VAL A 76 6.98 17.52 5.17
CA VAL A 76 6.91 18.38 3.97
C VAL A 76 5.72 18.01 3.07
N GLU A 77 5.44 16.72 2.93
CA GLU A 77 4.32 16.20 2.15
C GLU A 77 2.95 16.68 2.63
N ALA A 78 2.79 17.03 3.91
CA ALA A 78 1.53 17.57 4.45
C ALA A 78 1.22 18.99 3.95
N LEU A 79 2.23 19.67 3.39
CA LEU A 79 2.09 20.95 2.71
C LEU A 79 1.80 20.78 1.21
N LEU A 80 2.07 19.60 0.62
CA LEU A 80 1.95 19.38 -0.82
C LEU A 80 0.61 18.74 -1.23
N VAL A 81 -0.22 18.32 -0.28
CA VAL A 81 -1.56 17.78 -0.56
C VAL A 81 -2.61 18.29 0.42
N GLY A 82 -3.85 18.33 -0.06
CA GLY A 82 -5.04 18.60 0.75
C GLY A 82 -6.07 17.45 0.65
N PRO A 83 -7.02 17.36 1.59
CA PRO A 83 -8.07 16.34 1.53
C PRO A 83 -8.88 16.46 0.22
N GLY A 84 -8.99 15.37 -0.54
CA GLY A 84 -9.79 15.32 -1.77
C GLY A 84 -9.25 16.16 -2.93
N ALA A 85 -8.03 16.69 -2.83
CA ALA A 85 -7.45 17.51 -3.90
C ALA A 85 -6.93 16.65 -5.06
N THR A 86 -7.01 17.20 -6.27
CA THR A 86 -6.31 16.68 -7.45
C THR A 86 -5.12 17.59 -7.74
N VAL A 87 -3.94 16.98 -7.89
CA VAL A 87 -2.67 17.66 -8.10
C VAL A 87 -2.33 17.62 -9.59
N GLU A 88 -2.13 18.78 -10.19
CA GLU A 88 -1.57 18.87 -11.53
C GLU A 88 -0.03 18.86 -11.45
N VAL A 89 0.58 17.71 -11.73
CA VAL A 89 2.05 17.52 -11.60
C VAL A 89 2.82 17.98 -12.83
N ALA A 90 2.14 18.04 -13.97
CA ALA A 90 2.62 18.56 -15.25
C ALA A 90 1.39 18.99 -16.06
N PRO A 91 1.54 19.82 -17.12
CA PRO A 91 0.41 20.29 -17.92
C PRO A 91 -0.48 19.13 -18.40
N GLY A 92 -1.72 19.08 -17.90
CA GLY A 92 -2.70 18.03 -18.22
C GLY A 92 -2.50 16.68 -17.51
N VAL A 93 -1.50 16.54 -16.65
CA VAL A 93 -1.25 15.33 -15.85
C VAL A 93 -1.83 15.53 -14.46
N LEU A 94 -3.05 15.01 -14.26
CA LEU A 94 -3.82 15.12 -13.03
C LEU A 94 -3.69 13.84 -12.21
N VAL A 95 -3.35 13.99 -10.93
CA VAL A 95 -3.12 12.88 -10.00
C VAL A 95 -3.91 13.13 -8.72
N ASP A 96 -4.63 12.13 -8.22
CA ASP A 96 -5.29 12.26 -6.92
C ASP A 96 -4.25 12.39 -5.79
N SER A 97 -4.63 13.04 -4.69
CA SER A 97 -3.71 13.30 -3.58
C SER A 97 -3.05 12.05 -2.98
N VAL A 98 -3.75 10.90 -2.95
CA VAL A 98 -3.19 9.67 -2.37
C VAL A 98 -2.11 9.11 -3.29
N ARG A 99 -2.40 9.03 -4.59
CA ARG A 99 -1.45 8.59 -5.59
C ARG A 99 -0.26 9.53 -5.72
N PHE A 100 -0.50 10.84 -5.65
CA PHE A 100 0.58 11.84 -5.62
C PHE A 100 1.53 11.62 -4.44
N LEU A 101 1.00 11.35 -3.24
CA LEU A 101 1.84 11.05 -2.07
C LEU A 101 2.64 9.75 -2.23
N ARG A 102 2.03 8.70 -2.78
CA ARG A 102 2.76 7.45 -3.05
C ARG A 102 3.88 7.65 -4.05
N TRP A 103 3.65 8.47 -5.06
CA TRP A 103 4.68 8.87 -6.00
C TRP A 103 5.77 9.73 -5.35
N LEU A 104 5.40 10.71 -4.54
CA LEU A 104 6.39 11.53 -3.83
C LEU A 104 7.29 10.70 -2.90
N ARG A 105 6.75 9.62 -2.31
CA ARG A 105 7.44 8.73 -1.38
C ARG A 105 8.21 7.59 -2.04
N GLY A 106 8.29 7.52 -3.37
CA GLY A 106 8.98 6.42 -4.04
C GLY A 106 8.21 5.08 -4.08
N GLN A 107 6.92 5.08 -3.70
CA GLN A 107 6.15 3.85 -3.52
C GLN A 107 5.46 3.37 -4.81
N GLU A 108 4.98 4.30 -5.64
CA GLU A 108 4.20 3.99 -6.84
C GLU A 108 4.53 4.98 -7.96
N ALA A 109 4.84 4.47 -9.17
CA ALA A 109 5.09 5.32 -10.34
C ALA A 109 3.77 5.90 -10.89
N LEU A 110 3.84 7.09 -11.50
CA LEU A 110 2.71 7.67 -12.24
C LEU A 110 2.50 6.97 -13.58
N ASP A 111 1.30 7.11 -14.13
CA ASP A 111 0.97 6.56 -15.46
C ASP A 111 1.88 7.17 -16.53
N GLY A 112 2.38 6.31 -17.43
CA GLY A 112 3.28 6.71 -18.52
C GLY A 112 4.75 6.86 -18.13
N ALA A 113 5.11 6.73 -16.84
CA ALA A 113 6.50 6.68 -16.42
C ALA A 113 7.12 5.28 -16.64
N ASP A 114 8.44 5.22 -16.80
CA ASP A 114 9.19 3.95 -16.71
C ASP A 114 9.18 3.47 -15.26
N ALA A 115 8.34 2.48 -14.98
CA ALA A 115 8.12 1.97 -13.62
C ALA A 115 9.33 1.20 -13.08
N ASP A 116 10.14 0.57 -13.93
CA ASP A 116 11.36 -0.13 -13.52
C ASP A 116 12.44 0.87 -13.11
N HIS A 117 12.67 1.89 -13.94
CA HIS A 117 13.60 2.96 -13.64
C HIS A 117 13.19 3.70 -12.35
N TYR A 118 11.92 4.07 -12.22
CA TYR A 118 11.40 4.75 -11.03
C TYR A 118 11.64 3.93 -9.75
N ARG A 119 11.35 2.62 -9.77
CA ARG A 119 11.59 1.73 -8.62
C ARG A 119 13.07 1.62 -8.27
N ALA A 120 13.94 1.55 -9.27
CA ALA A 120 15.39 1.48 -9.05
C ALA A 120 15.91 2.73 -8.33
N VAL A 121 15.52 3.93 -8.80
CA VAL A 121 15.91 5.20 -8.17
C VAL A 121 15.30 5.34 -6.77
N ALA A 122 14.03 4.96 -6.59
CA ALA A 122 13.39 4.99 -5.28
C ALA A 122 14.11 4.08 -4.27
N ALA A 123 14.50 2.87 -4.68
CA ALA A 123 15.25 1.94 -3.84
C ALA A 123 16.65 2.47 -3.47
N GLU A 124 17.34 3.14 -4.40
CA GLU A 124 18.64 3.77 -4.14
C GLU A 124 18.52 4.92 -3.13
N ALA A 125 17.53 5.81 -3.30
CA ALA A 125 17.35 6.98 -2.46
C ALA A 125 16.95 6.64 -1.01
N LEU A 126 16.16 5.59 -0.85
CA LEU A 126 15.56 5.19 0.44
C LEU A 126 16.40 4.14 1.17
N GLY A 127 17.25 3.39 0.47
CA GLY A 127 17.92 2.21 1.01
C GLY A 127 16.94 1.19 1.60
N ASP A 128 17.42 0.28 2.46
CA ASP A 128 16.53 -0.68 3.14
C ASP A 128 15.63 0.00 4.18
N ALA A 129 16.06 1.11 4.79
CA ALA A 129 15.33 1.77 5.88
C ALA A 129 14.16 2.66 5.41
N GLY A 130 14.09 2.99 4.11
CA GLY A 130 13.05 3.86 3.56
C GLY A 130 11.97 3.12 2.78
N ARG A 131 12.00 1.77 2.71
CA ARG A 131 10.80 1.01 2.35
C ARG A 131 9.75 1.36 3.39
N GLY A 132 8.66 1.99 2.97
CA GLY A 132 7.63 2.34 3.94
C GLY A 132 7.20 1.08 4.68
N VAL A 133 6.99 1.16 6.00
CA VAL A 133 6.42 0.08 6.83
C VAL A 133 5.22 -0.64 6.13
N PRO A 134 4.35 0.03 5.34
CA PRO A 134 3.30 -0.65 4.58
C PRO A 134 3.80 -1.58 3.46
N GLN A 135 4.93 -1.29 2.82
CA GLN A 135 5.54 -2.12 1.79
C GLN A 135 6.18 -3.36 2.40
N GLU A 136 6.92 -3.21 3.50
CA GLU A 136 7.49 -4.33 4.25
C GLU A 136 6.39 -5.26 4.78
N LEU A 137 5.34 -4.70 5.39
CA LEU A 137 4.19 -5.48 5.85
C LEU A 137 3.42 -6.14 4.70
N ARG A 138 3.31 -5.49 3.55
CA ARG A 138 2.69 -6.07 2.35
C ARG A 138 3.52 -7.23 1.82
N ASP A 139 4.84 -7.06 1.74
CA ASP A 139 5.74 -8.09 1.24
C ASP A 139 5.81 -9.27 2.21
N GLU A 140 5.83 -9.03 3.53
CA GLU A 140 5.72 -10.05 4.56
C GLU A 140 4.38 -10.78 4.49
N PHE A 141 3.28 -10.05 4.31
CA PHE A 141 1.94 -10.64 4.12
C PHE A 141 1.88 -11.50 2.86
N LEU A 142 2.39 -11.02 1.72
CA LEU A 142 2.42 -11.76 0.47
C LEU A 142 3.30 -13.01 0.58
N ALA A 143 4.46 -12.92 1.24
CA ALA A 143 5.32 -14.06 1.50
C ALA A 143 4.64 -15.11 2.39
N ARG A 144 3.95 -14.68 3.47
CA ARG A 144 3.16 -15.58 4.31
C ARG A 144 2.00 -16.22 3.56
N ALA A 145 1.28 -15.45 2.73
CA ALA A 145 0.17 -15.97 1.94
C ALA A 145 0.67 -17.01 0.92
N GLN A 146 1.76 -16.74 0.22
CA GLN A 146 2.39 -17.67 -0.71
C GLN A 146 2.77 -18.98 -0.01
N ALA A 147 3.48 -18.90 1.12
CA ALA A 147 3.89 -20.08 1.89
C ALA A 147 2.69 -20.90 2.41
N ALA A 148 1.61 -20.23 2.82
CA ALA A 148 0.37 -20.90 3.22
C ALA A 148 -0.31 -21.63 2.06
N PHE A 149 -0.34 -21.02 0.87
CA PHE A 149 -0.87 -21.67 -0.33
C PHE A 149 -0.01 -22.86 -0.74
N ASP A 150 1.31 -22.71 -0.76
CA ASP A 150 2.23 -23.80 -1.12
C ASP A 150 2.08 -25.00 -0.16
N GLY A 151 1.94 -24.75 1.15
CA GLY A 151 1.65 -25.78 2.14
C GLY A 151 0.31 -26.47 1.92
N PHE A 152 -0.75 -25.72 1.63
CA PHE A 152 -2.06 -26.27 1.32
C PHE A 152 -2.05 -27.18 0.08
N PHE A 153 -1.33 -26.79 -0.98
CA PHE A 153 -1.21 -27.61 -2.18
C PHE A 153 -0.38 -28.88 -1.93
N ALA A 154 0.69 -28.80 -1.16
CA ALA A 154 1.47 -29.96 -0.76
C ALA A 154 0.63 -30.97 0.05
N ASP A 155 -0.15 -30.48 1.01
CA ASP A 155 -1.07 -31.31 1.80
C ASP A 155 -2.14 -31.96 0.91
N SER A 156 -2.68 -31.22 -0.07
CA SER A 156 -3.66 -31.76 -1.02
C SER A 156 -3.08 -32.88 -1.90
N GLU A 157 -1.83 -32.72 -2.37
CA GLU A 157 -1.14 -33.78 -3.13
C GLU A 157 -0.87 -35.02 -2.27
N GLU A 158 -0.46 -34.82 -1.01
CA GLU A 158 -0.23 -35.91 -0.05
C GLU A 158 -1.53 -36.66 0.26
N ILE A 159 -2.64 -35.96 0.48
CA ILE A 159 -3.96 -36.55 0.67
C ILE A 159 -4.35 -37.37 -0.56
N HIS A 160 -4.23 -36.81 -1.78
CA HIS A 160 -4.53 -37.54 -3.01
C HIS A 160 -3.64 -38.78 -3.22
N HIS A 161 -2.39 -38.73 -2.78
CA HIS A 161 -1.47 -39.87 -2.84
C HIS A 161 -1.89 -40.97 -1.85
N LYS A 162 -2.14 -40.61 -0.59
CA LYS A 162 -2.58 -41.54 0.47
C LYS A 162 -3.91 -42.20 0.11
N THR A 163 -4.89 -41.44 -0.39
CA THR A 163 -6.18 -42.01 -0.83
C THR A 163 -5.99 -43.01 -1.97
N ARG A 164 -5.15 -42.72 -2.97
CA ARG A 164 -4.87 -43.66 -4.06
C ARG A 164 -4.15 -44.92 -3.59
N GLN A 165 -3.22 -44.82 -2.63
CA GLN A 165 -2.58 -45.97 -2.03
C GLN A 165 -3.56 -46.84 -1.25
N GLN A 166 -4.43 -46.22 -0.43
CA GLN A 166 -5.45 -46.93 0.34
C GLN A 166 -6.44 -47.65 -0.59
N VAL A 167 -6.96 -46.98 -1.62
CA VAL A 167 -7.85 -47.61 -2.61
C VAL A 167 -7.16 -48.76 -3.33
N ARG A 168 -5.88 -48.61 -3.70
CA ARG A 168 -5.11 -49.72 -4.30
C ARG A 168 -4.91 -50.88 -3.33
N GLY A 169 -4.67 -50.62 -2.05
CA GLY A 169 -4.60 -51.64 -1.01
C GLY A 169 -5.89 -52.44 -0.90
N VAL A 170 -7.03 -51.77 -0.78
CA VAL A 170 -8.37 -52.41 -0.75
C VAL A 170 -8.58 -53.28 -1.98
N LEU A 171 -8.33 -52.74 -3.18
CA LEU A 171 -8.53 -53.48 -4.43
C LEU A 171 -7.58 -54.69 -4.55
N SER A 172 -6.38 -54.61 -3.99
CA SER A 172 -5.42 -55.72 -3.97
C SER A 172 -5.88 -56.84 -3.02
N ASP A 173 -6.27 -56.49 -1.80
CA ASP A 173 -6.72 -57.46 -0.78
C ASP A 173 -8.00 -58.18 -1.23
N VAL A 174 -8.94 -57.45 -1.82
CA VAL A 174 -10.16 -58.02 -2.41
C VAL A 174 -9.82 -58.96 -3.56
N ARG A 175 -8.90 -58.57 -4.47
CA ARG A 175 -8.46 -59.42 -5.58
C ARG A 175 -7.79 -60.70 -5.10
N GLU A 176 -6.96 -60.63 -4.06
CA GLU A 176 -6.27 -61.77 -3.47
C GLU A 176 -7.25 -62.73 -2.79
N ALA A 177 -8.22 -62.19 -2.04
CA ALA A 177 -9.29 -62.95 -1.42
C ALA A 177 -10.16 -63.70 -2.44
N VAL A 178 -10.51 -63.06 -3.56
CA VAL A 178 -11.23 -63.71 -4.67
C VAL A 178 -10.37 -64.80 -5.32
N SER A 179 -9.07 -64.54 -5.54
CA SER A 179 -8.17 -65.48 -6.22
C SER A 179 -7.83 -66.71 -5.35
N SER A 180 -7.92 -66.58 -4.03
CA SER A 180 -7.73 -67.68 -3.07
C SER A 180 -9.00 -68.47 -2.79
N GLY A 181 -10.13 -68.11 -3.43
CA GLY A 181 -11.40 -68.83 -3.31
C GLY A 181 -12.17 -68.55 -2.01
N LYS A 182 -11.92 -67.40 -1.36
CA LYS A 182 -12.67 -67.01 -0.16
C LYS A 182 -14.16 -66.87 -0.45
N THR A 183 -14.95 -67.17 0.55
CA THR A 183 -16.41 -67.08 0.50
C THR A 183 -16.89 -65.63 0.46
N THR A 184 -18.12 -65.41 0.02
CA THR A 184 -18.72 -64.07 -0.07
C THR A 184 -18.76 -63.36 1.28
N ASP A 185 -19.03 -64.09 2.38
CA ASP A 185 -19.04 -63.52 3.73
C ASP A 185 -17.66 -63.04 4.18
N GLU A 186 -16.60 -63.75 3.81
CA GLU A 186 -15.21 -63.34 4.11
C GLU A 186 -14.79 -62.11 3.30
N LEU A 187 -15.27 -61.97 2.06
CA LEU A 187 -15.06 -60.77 1.25
C LEU A 187 -15.77 -59.55 1.81
N LEU A 188 -17.02 -59.71 2.28
CA LEU A 188 -17.77 -58.65 2.94
C LEU A 188 -17.07 -58.20 4.23
N GLY A 189 -16.56 -59.13 5.04
CA GLY A 189 -15.80 -58.79 6.24
C GLY A 189 -14.51 -57.97 5.97
N ILE A 190 -13.83 -58.22 4.85
CA ILE A 190 -12.68 -57.40 4.42
C ILE A 190 -13.13 -55.98 4.07
N ILE A 191 -14.21 -55.84 3.30
CA ILE A 191 -14.77 -54.53 2.91
C ILE A 191 -15.23 -53.75 4.15
N ASP A 192 -15.95 -54.40 5.07
CA ASP A 192 -16.45 -53.78 6.30
C ASP A 192 -15.31 -53.29 7.21
N THR A 193 -14.19 -54.02 7.25
CA THR A 193 -12.98 -53.59 7.99
C THR A 193 -12.43 -52.26 7.47
N TYR A 194 -12.48 -52.04 6.15
CA TYR A 194 -12.04 -50.79 5.54
C TYR A 194 -13.08 -49.67 5.67
N LEU A 195 -14.38 -49.99 5.60
CA LEU A 195 -15.46 -49.02 5.83
C LEU A 195 -15.45 -48.48 7.26
N ASN A 196 -15.25 -49.35 8.26
CA ASN A 196 -15.15 -48.96 9.67
C ASN A 196 -13.91 -48.11 9.99
N ARG A 197 -12.93 -48.02 9.09
CA ARG A 197 -11.76 -47.13 9.23
C ARG A 197 -11.99 -45.73 8.66
N LEU A 198 -13.12 -45.50 7.98
CA LEU A 198 -13.49 -44.22 7.36
C LEU A 198 -14.48 -43.41 8.21
N GLU A 199 -15.02 -43.99 9.29
CA GLU A 199 -15.78 -43.31 10.35
C GLU A 199 -14.86 -42.80 11.46
#